data_AF-A0AAV2YYR3-F1
#
_entry.id   AF-A0AAV2YYR3-F1
#
_cell.length_a   1.000
_cell.length_b   1.000
_cell.length_c   1.000
_cell.angle_alpha   90.00
_cell.angle_beta   90.00
_cell.angle_gamma   90.00
#
_symmetry.space_group_name_H-M   'P 1'
#
loop_
_entity.id
_entity.type
_entity.pdbx_description
1 polymer ?
#
loop_
_entity_poly.entity_id
_entity_poly.type
_entity_poly.pdbx_seq_one_letter_code
_entity_poly.pdbx_strand_id
1 'polypeptide(L)'
;MSAQARPGSGSTGDDLLLRFLFANYDGAHVVLKFHKATGVAAVKEELRRNWPDNVPPADDLKAIRLICMGRGMLQESQTLDGAGVPAFVSHPTPVNVSILRKAPAVTRGTATAASAAAAEAGAAGAQGSEPPKAAVSSSGCGCVLQ
;
A
#
# COMPACT_ATOMS: atom_id res chain seq x y z
N MET A 1 -10.07 38.26 30.47
CA MET A 1 -11.27 37.44 30.74
C MET A 1 -11.38 36.42 29.64
N SER A 2 -11.23 35.15 30.01
CA SER A 2 -11.10 33.99 29.14
C SER A 2 -12.40 33.66 28.40
N ALA A 3 -12.33 33.40 27.10
CA ALA A 3 -13.36 32.69 26.36
C ALA A 3 -12.80 31.32 25.95
N GLN A 4 -12.80 30.36 26.88
CA GLN A 4 -12.63 28.95 26.54
C GLN A 4 -13.92 28.49 25.87
N ALA A 5 -13.89 28.36 24.55
CA ALA A 5 -14.90 27.60 23.81
C ALA A 5 -14.82 26.14 24.30
N ARG A 6 -15.83 25.73 25.07
CA ARG A 6 -16.01 24.34 25.50
C ARG A 6 -16.29 23.51 24.24
N PRO A 7 -15.53 22.44 23.95
CA PRO A 7 -15.85 21.59 22.81
C PRO A 7 -17.23 20.96 23.05
N GLY A 8 -18.13 21.23 22.12
CA GLY A 8 -19.49 20.70 22.13
C GLY A 8 -19.47 19.18 22.20
N SER A 9 -20.03 18.67 23.29
CA SER A 9 -20.51 17.29 23.41
C SER A 9 -21.67 17.12 22.43
N GLY A 10 -21.38 16.64 21.22
CA GLY A 10 -22.35 16.28 20.17
C GLY A 10 -22.45 14.76 20.03
N SER A 11 -23.67 14.29 19.83
CA SER A 11 -24.13 12.90 19.90
C SER A 11 -23.27 11.81 19.23
N THR A 12 -23.22 10.70 19.95
CA THR A 12 -22.57 9.41 19.72
C THR A 12 -23.17 8.61 18.54
N GLY A 13 -23.12 9.13 17.31
CA GLY A 13 -23.61 8.42 16.12
C GLY A 13 -22.77 8.61 14.86
N ASP A 14 -22.03 9.71 14.78
CA ASP A 14 -21.28 10.11 13.58
C ASP A 14 -19.76 9.98 13.73
N ASP A 15 -19.31 9.61 14.93
CA ASP A 15 -17.91 9.43 15.26
C ASP A 15 -17.46 7.99 14.99
N LEU A 16 -16.32 7.89 14.32
CA LEU A 16 -15.62 6.67 13.96
C LEU A 16 -14.34 6.58 14.76
N LEU A 17 -14.17 5.51 15.52
CA LEU A 17 -12.88 5.16 16.10
C LEU A 17 -12.12 4.29 15.11
N LEU A 18 -11.00 4.79 14.60
CA LEU A 18 -10.17 4.06 13.63
C LEU A 18 -8.89 3.59 14.32
N ARG A 19 -8.63 2.27 14.21
CA ARG A 19 -7.36 1.66 14.62
C ARG A 19 -6.50 1.44 13.39
N PHE A 20 -5.48 2.26 13.22
CA PHE A 20 -4.51 2.14 12.14
C PHE A 20 -3.51 1.05 12.47
N LEU A 21 -3.45 0.02 11.63
CA LEU A 21 -2.55 -1.12 11.75
C LEU A 21 -1.46 -0.98 10.68
N PHE A 22 -0.21 -0.85 11.07
CA PHE A 22 0.88 -0.65 10.11
C PHE A 22 1.35 -1.99 9.54
N ALA A 23 1.23 -2.15 8.22
CA ALA A 23 1.67 -3.35 7.52
C ALA A 23 3.19 -3.53 7.70
N ASN A 24 3.62 -4.75 7.99
CA ASN A 24 5.01 -5.14 8.29
C ASN A 24 5.56 -4.65 9.63
N TYR A 25 4.75 -4.00 10.48
CA TYR A 25 5.15 -3.56 11.81
C TYR A 25 4.18 -4.13 12.84
N ASP A 26 4.49 -5.31 13.35
CA ASP A 26 3.65 -5.98 14.34
C ASP A 26 3.57 -5.17 15.65
N GLY A 27 2.38 -5.10 16.24
CA GLY A 27 2.10 -4.32 17.45
C GLY A 27 2.03 -2.80 17.25
N ALA A 28 2.57 -2.24 16.17
CA ALA A 28 2.50 -0.80 15.88
C ALA A 28 1.10 -0.42 15.40
N HIS A 29 0.37 0.31 16.23
CA HIS A 29 -0.94 0.82 15.88
C HIS A 29 -1.22 2.18 16.52
N VAL A 30 -2.07 2.96 15.86
CA VAL A 30 -2.53 4.25 16.36
C VAL A 30 -4.05 4.22 16.37
N VAL A 31 -4.66 4.70 17.44
CA VAL A 31 -6.13 4.80 17.55
C VAL A 31 -6.49 6.27 17.55
N LEU A 32 -7.24 6.71 16.54
CA LEU A 32 -7.73 8.08 16.44
C LEU A 32 -9.24 8.09 16.24
N LYS A 33 -9.85 9.19 16.65
CA LYS A 33 -11.30 9.42 16.54
C LYS A 33 -11.54 10.44 15.43
N PHE A 34 -12.42 10.12 14.48
CA PHE A 34 -12.79 10.99 13.37
C PHE A 34 -14.28 11.05 13.17
N HIS A 35 -14.78 12.17 12.65
CA HIS A 35 -16.18 12.27 12.23
C HIS A 35 -16.36 11.61 10.85
N LYS A 36 -17.51 10.98 10.55
CA LYS A 36 -17.77 10.31 9.26
C LYS A 36 -17.71 11.25 8.04
N ALA A 37 -17.99 12.53 8.27
CA ALA A 37 -17.85 13.59 7.26
C ALA A 37 -16.38 14.01 6.98
N THR A 38 -15.42 13.49 7.75
CA THR A 38 -14.00 13.82 7.59
C THR A 38 -13.48 13.21 6.28
N GLY A 39 -12.76 14.02 5.50
CA GLY A 39 -12.06 13.58 4.30
C GLY A 39 -10.88 12.67 4.63
N VAL A 40 -10.62 11.67 3.78
CA VAL A 40 -9.47 10.77 3.92
C VAL A 40 -8.14 11.53 3.91
N ALA A 41 -8.06 12.68 3.21
CA ALA A 41 -6.89 13.58 3.27
C ALA A 41 -6.57 14.04 4.69
N ALA A 42 -7.57 14.55 5.41
CA ALA A 42 -7.41 15.03 6.78
C ALA A 42 -7.06 13.88 7.74
N VAL A 43 -7.62 12.68 7.51
CA VAL A 43 -7.27 11.48 8.28
C VAL A 43 -5.79 11.13 8.12
N LYS A 44 -5.24 11.22 6.90
CA LYS A 44 -3.81 10.97 6.67
C LYS A 44 -2.92 12.04 7.32
N GLU A 45 -3.34 13.30 7.31
CA GLU A 45 -2.60 14.37 8.00
C GLU A 45 -2.56 14.14 9.51
N GLU A 46 -3.69 13.80 10.12
CA GLU A 46 -3.76 13.47 11.55
C GLU A 46 -2.97 12.21 11.90
N LEU A 47 -3.00 11.19 11.03
CA LEU A 47 -2.16 10.00 11.19
C LEU A 47 -0.66 10.35 11.13
N ARG A 48 -0.26 11.25 10.23
CA ARG A 48 1.13 11.73 10.12
C ARG A 48 1.58 12.50 11.37
N ARG A 49 0.68 13.24 12.02
CA ARG A 49 0.96 13.95 13.27
C ARG A 49 1.10 13.00 14.46
N ASN A 50 0.33 11.93 14.48
CA ASN A 50 0.33 10.92 15.55
C ASN A 50 1.09 9.65 15.14
N TRP A 51 2.14 9.80 14.35
CA TRP A 51 2.87 8.67 13.79
C TRP A 51 3.65 7.92 14.88
N PRO A 52 3.64 6.58 14.89
CA PRO A 52 4.34 5.82 15.93
C PRO A 52 5.85 5.83 15.67
N ASP A 53 6.67 5.99 16.72
CA ASP A 53 8.14 6.05 16.63
C ASP A 53 8.79 4.79 16.05
N ASN A 54 8.12 3.64 16.19
CA ASN A 54 8.61 2.35 15.73
C ASN A 54 8.41 2.13 14.22
N VAL A 55 7.72 3.03 13.52
CA VAL A 55 7.47 2.94 12.08
C VAL A 55 8.16 4.11 11.38
N PRO A 56 8.99 3.87 10.36
CA PRO A 56 9.61 4.96 9.61
C PRO A 56 8.51 5.82 8.97
N PRO A 57 8.53 7.15 9.16
CA PRO A 57 7.54 8.04 8.58
C PRO A 57 7.58 7.95 7.05
N ALA A 58 6.42 8.13 6.42
CA ALA A 58 6.35 8.27 4.98
C ALA A 58 6.77 9.71 4.58
N ASP A 59 7.61 9.84 3.55
CA ASP A 59 7.97 11.14 2.96
C ASP A 59 6.73 11.88 2.42
N ASP A 60 5.79 11.14 1.83
CA ASP A 60 4.61 11.67 1.15
C ASP A 60 3.30 11.03 1.64
N LEU A 61 2.24 11.83 1.74
CA LEU A 61 0.86 11.35 2.00
C LEU A 61 0.33 10.45 0.87
N LYS A 62 0.91 10.56 -0.33
CA LYS A 62 0.62 9.70 -1.49
C LYS A 62 1.21 8.29 -1.33
N ALA A 63 2.28 8.15 -0.56
CA ALA A 63 2.86 6.85 -0.24
C ALA A 63 2.00 6.07 0.78
N ILE A 64 1.19 6.78 1.57
CA ILE A 64 0.31 6.17 2.58
C ILE A 64 -0.99 5.69 1.90
N ARG A 65 -1.17 4.37 1.89
CA ARG A 65 -2.39 3.70 1.44
C ARG A 65 -3.16 3.23 2.66
N LEU A 66 -4.38 3.72 2.81
CA LEU A 66 -5.31 3.29 3.85
C LEU A 66 -6.25 2.25 3.25
N ILE A 67 -6.37 1.09 3.89
CA ILE A 67 -7.20 -0.03 3.43
C ILE A 67 -8.17 -0.40 4.56
N CYS A 68 -9.46 -0.17 4.32
CA CYS A 68 -10.51 -0.55 5.27
C CYS A 68 -11.04 -1.95 4.94
N MET A 69 -11.29 -2.75 5.97
CA MET A 69 -11.78 -4.13 5.85
C MET A 69 -13.00 -4.21 4.93
N GLY A 70 -12.92 -5.01 3.85
CA GLY A 70 -14.02 -5.25 2.91
C GLY A 70 -14.35 -4.10 1.94
N ARG A 71 -13.65 -2.95 2.02
CA ARG A 71 -13.87 -1.79 1.14
C ARG A 71 -12.70 -1.48 0.21
N GLY A 72 -11.54 -2.08 0.47
CA GLY A 72 -10.34 -1.83 -0.33
C GLY A 72 -9.66 -0.51 0.04
N MET A 73 -8.98 0.10 -0.93
CA MET A 73 -8.16 1.30 -0.71
C MET A 73 -9.03 2.57 -0.64
N LEU A 74 -8.93 3.29 0.47
CA LEU A 74 -9.59 4.57 0.67
C LEU A 74 -8.94 5.65 -0.21
N GLN A 75 -9.75 6.31 -1.03
CA GLN A 75 -9.29 7.43 -1.87
C GLN A 75 -9.29 8.73 -1.10
N GLU A 76 -8.30 9.58 -1.36
CA GLU A 76 -8.11 10.85 -0.66
C GLU A 76 -9.24 11.87 -0.90
N SER A 77 -9.89 11.79 -2.06
CA SER A 77 -11.01 12.64 -2.45
C SER A 77 -12.33 12.28 -1.78
N GLN A 78 -12.40 11.15 -1.07
CA GLN A 78 -13.63 10.67 -0.43
C GLN A 78 -13.65 11.00 1.07
N THR A 79 -14.85 11.06 1.63
CA THR A 79 -15.06 11.06 3.08
C THR A 79 -15.07 9.64 3.62
N LEU A 80 -14.92 9.48 4.94
CA LEU A 80 -15.02 8.17 5.59
C LEU A 80 -16.39 7.52 5.36
N ASP A 81 -17.46 8.32 5.38
CA ASP A 81 -18.82 7.90 5.02
C ASP A 81 -18.93 7.47 3.55
N GLY A 82 -18.41 8.29 2.62
CA GLY A 82 -18.44 7.98 1.18
C GLY A 82 -17.64 6.73 0.81
N ALA A 83 -16.59 6.44 1.56
CA ALA A 83 -15.80 5.22 1.41
C ALA A 83 -16.44 3.98 2.08
N GLY A 84 -17.58 4.15 2.75
CA GLY A 84 -18.34 3.07 3.37
C GLY A 84 -17.66 2.47 4.60
N VAL A 85 -16.92 3.29 5.36
CA VAL A 85 -16.27 2.87 6.61
C VAL A 85 -17.35 2.68 7.69
N PRO A 86 -17.49 1.47 8.26
CA PRO A 86 -18.51 1.21 9.26
C PRO A 86 -18.21 1.95 10.57
N ALA A 87 -19.27 2.50 11.18
CA ALA A 87 -19.23 3.08 12.50
C ALA A 87 -19.51 2.01 13.56
N PHE A 88 -18.52 1.75 14.40
CA PHE A 88 -18.66 0.85 15.54
C PHE A 88 -18.47 1.64 16.84
N VAL A 89 -19.46 1.55 17.72
CA VAL A 89 -19.40 2.15 19.06
C VAL A 89 -18.66 1.25 20.06
N SER A 90 -18.64 -0.06 19.81
CA SER A 90 -18.11 -1.06 20.74
C SER A 90 -16.63 -1.36 20.55
N HIS A 91 -16.07 -1.11 19.36
CA HIS A 91 -14.69 -1.43 19.04
C HIS A 91 -14.18 -0.51 17.92
N PRO A 92 -12.90 -0.13 17.92
CA PRO A 92 -12.36 0.68 16.84
C PRO A 92 -12.28 -0.14 15.54
N THR A 93 -12.68 0.47 14.42
CA THR A 93 -12.60 -0.10 13.07
C THR A 93 -11.13 -0.27 12.67
N PRO A 94 -10.66 -1.50 12.40
CA PRO A 94 -9.29 -1.72 11.96
C PRO A 94 -9.09 -1.22 10.51
N VAL A 95 -8.10 -0.36 10.32
CA VAL A 95 -7.67 0.18 9.02
C VAL A 95 -6.22 -0.20 8.81
N ASN A 96 -5.94 -0.98 7.77
CA ASN A 96 -4.58 -1.35 7.41
C ASN A 96 -3.89 -0.17 6.71
N VAL A 97 -2.71 0.17 7.18
CA VAL A 97 -1.86 1.23 6.65
C VAL A 97 -0.68 0.59 5.95
N SER A 98 -0.57 0.81 4.65
CA SER A 98 0.57 0.38 3.85
C SER A 98 1.35 1.61 3.39
N ILE A 99 2.66 1.58 3.57
CA ILE A 99 3.56 2.65 3.14
C ILE A 99 4.27 2.15 1.89
N LEU A 100 3.89 2.69 0.73
CA LEU A 100 4.58 2.42 -0.51
C LEU A 100 5.90 3.18 -0.52
N ARG A 101 6.99 2.51 -0.14
CA ARG A 101 8.32 3.06 -0.36
C ARG A 101 8.67 2.92 -1.83
N LYS A 102 9.01 4.03 -2.48
CA LYS A 102 9.69 3.98 -3.77
C LYS A 102 11.01 3.27 -3.50
N ALA A 103 11.19 2.06 -4.02
CA ALA A 103 12.48 1.40 -3.95
C ALA A 103 13.53 2.41 -4.46
N PRO A 104 14.67 2.59 -3.77
CA PRO A 104 15.75 3.36 -4.36
C PRO A 104 15.95 2.76 -5.74
N ALA A 105 15.90 3.60 -6.77
CA ALA A 105 16.20 3.15 -8.11
C ALA A 105 17.56 2.48 -7.98
N VAL A 106 17.59 1.15 -8.12
CA VAL A 106 18.81 0.46 -8.46
C VAL A 106 19.13 1.09 -9.80
N THR A 107 19.96 2.14 -9.78
CA THR A 107 20.87 2.44 -10.86
C THR A 107 21.58 1.12 -11.06
N ARG A 108 21.02 0.31 -11.96
CA ARG A 108 21.69 -0.81 -12.58
C ARG A 108 22.92 -0.15 -13.15
N GLY A 109 24.01 -0.19 -12.38
CA GLY A 109 25.27 0.36 -12.79
C GLY A 109 25.48 -0.21 -14.18
N THR A 110 25.50 0.67 -15.17
CA THR A 110 26.14 0.37 -16.43
C THR A 110 27.52 -0.10 -16.01
N ALA A 111 27.73 -1.41 -16.05
CA ALA A 111 29.02 -2.01 -15.83
C ALA A 111 29.87 -1.57 -17.02
N THR A 112 30.39 -0.34 -16.93
CA THR A 112 31.53 0.09 -17.71
C THR A 112 32.72 -0.66 -17.11
N ALA A 113 32.82 -1.94 -17.45
CA ALA A 113 34.00 -2.74 -17.19
C ALA A 113 35.13 -2.19 -18.07
N ALA A 114 35.87 -1.24 -17.53
CA ALA A 114 37.11 -0.75 -18.11
C ALA A 114 38.28 -1.21 -17.24
N SER A 115 38.79 -2.41 -17.52
CA SER A 115 40.22 -2.61 -17.86
C SER A 115 40.61 -4.09 -17.96
N ALA A 116 41.21 -4.39 -19.13
CA ALA A 116 42.24 -5.40 -19.41
C ALA A 116 41.85 -6.90 -19.30
N ALA A 117 42.24 -7.81 -20.18
CA ALA A 117 42.93 -7.81 -21.47
C ALA A 117 42.82 -9.26 -22.02
N ALA A 118 43.20 -9.42 -23.30
CA ALA A 118 43.32 -10.66 -24.10
C ALA A 118 42.03 -11.19 -24.76
N ALA A 119 42.04 -11.77 -25.96
CA ALA A 119 42.82 -11.74 -27.20
C ALA A 119 42.13 -12.79 -28.11
N GLU A 120 42.34 -12.70 -29.43
CA GLU A 120 42.00 -13.70 -30.47
C GLU A 120 40.49 -13.80 -30.82
N ALA A 121 40.05 -13.25 -31.96
CA ALA A 121 40.18 -13.75 -33.34
C ALA A 121 39.03 -14.69 -33.73
N GLY A 122 38.35 -14.40 -34.84
CA GLY A 122 37.45 -15.35 -35.48
C GLY A 122 36.26 -14.71 -36.19
N ALA A 123 36.18 -14.92 -37.50
CA ALA A 123 35.39 -14.18 -38.46
C ALA A 123 34.02 -14.82 -38.80
N ALA A 124 33.21 -14.00 -39.48
CA ALA A 124 32.37 -14.34 -40.63
C ALA A 124 31.03 -15.10 -40.45
N GLY A 125 29.98 -14.42 -40.95
CA GLY A 125 28.85 -15.01 -41.71
C GLY A 125 27.79 -15.73 -40.87
N ALA A 126 26.58 -15.98 -41.34
CA ALA A 126 25.79 -15.53 -42.48
C ALA A 126 24.34 -16.01 -42.19
N GLN A 127 23.42 -15.58 -43.05
CA GLN A 127 22.00 -15.93 -43.17
C GLN A 127 21.59 -17.38 -42.84
N GLY A 128 20.31 -17.59 -42.48
CA GLY A 128 19.58 -18.81 -42.87
C GLY A 128 18.58 -19.39 -41.87
N SER A 129 17.29 -19.19 -42.17
CA SER A 129 16.21 -20.18 -42.24
C SER A 129 16.01 -21.25 -41.13
N GLU A 130 14.90 -21.10 -40.39
CA GLU A 130 13.72 -22.01 -40.27
C GLU A 130 13.84 -23.57 -40.25
N PRO A 131 12.78 -24.31 -39.84
CA PRO A 131 12.62 -25.07 -38.59
C PRO A 131 12.87 -26.60 -38.72
N PRO A 132 12.66 -27.41 -37.64
CA PRO A 132 11.48 -28.30 -37.69
C PRO A 132 10.80 -28.65 -36.34
N LYS A 133 9.46 -28.70 -36.42
CA LYS A 133 8.51 -29.79 -36.07
C LYS A 133 8.72 -30.70 -34.82
N ALA A 134 7.62 -30.72 -34.06
CA ALA A 134 6.97 -31.86 -33.37
C ALA A 134 7.53 -32.36 -32.01
N ALA A 135 6.73 -32.15 -30.97
CA ALA A 135 6.46 -33.21 -29.99
C ALA A 135 4.99 -33.11 -29.54
N VAL A 136 4.28 -34.20 -29.79
CA VAL A 136 2.92 -34.54 -29.41
C VAL A 136 2.96 -35.34 -28.10
N SER A 137 2.04 -35.07 -27.17
CA SER A 137 1.41 -36.04 -26.24
C SER A 137 0.51 -35.24 -25.27
N SER A 138 -0.82 -35.33 -25.32
CA SER A 138 -1.72 -36.46 -25.05
C SER A 138 -1.90 -36.77 -23.56
N SER A 139 -3.17 -36.89 -23.17
CA SER A 139 -3.72 -37.46 -21.92
C SER A 139 -3.76 -36.51 -20.71
N GLY A 140 -4.84 -36.28 -19.98
CA GLY A 140 -6.13 -36.97 -19.91
C GLY A 140 -6.67 -36.92 -18.48
N CYS A 141 -8.00 -36.93 -18.34
CA CYS A 141 -8.82 -37.22 -17.17
C CYS A 141 -9.00 -36.15 -16.06
N GLY A 142 -10.28 -35.76 -15.91
CA GLY A 142 -10.79 -34.95 -14.81
C GLY A 142 -11.10 -35.74 -13.55
N CYS A 143 -11.51 -35.01 -12.50
CA CYS A 143 -12.15 -35.52 -11.30
C CYS A 143 -13.19 -34.50 -10.83
N VAL A 144 -14.46 -34.91 -10.81
CA VAL A 144 -15.57 -34.30 -10.06
C VAL A 144 -15.50 -34.81 -8.62
N LEU A 145 -15.60 -33.90 -7.64
CA LEU A 145 -16.03 -34.17 -6.27
C LEU A 145 -16.77 -32.92 -5.79
N GLN A 146 -17.89 -32.95 -5.06
CA GLN A 146 -18.97 -33.92 -4.86
C GLN A 146 -20.13 -33.08 -4.30
#